data_AF-A0ABD1WW29-F1
#
_entry.id   AF-A0ABD1WW29-F1
#
_cell.length_a   1.000
_cell.length_b   1.000
_cell.length_c   1.000
_cell.angle_alpha   90.00
_cell.angle_beta   90.00
_cell.angle_gamma   90.00
#
_symmetry.space_group_name_H-M   'P 1'
#
loop_
_entity.id
_entity.type
_entity.pdbx_description
1 polymer ?
#
loop_
_entity_poly.entity_id
_entity_poly.type
_entity_poly.pdbx_seq_one_letter_code
_entity_poly.pdbx_strand_id
1 'polypeptide(L)'
;MAGNVDVDPFKKGTQVEVSLDDDDFRGSWYTATVVHPISKKTHKIHLDFHILTSGDNSAKLLRKAVGLILVRLIPPREARWWFNVSEDVDAFHNDCWWEGIVITALDGGCYSVFFQSSRE
;
A
#
# COMPACT_ATOMS: atom_id res chain seq x y z
N MET A 1 -27.63 15.08 20.24
CA MET A 1 -26.24 14.87 20.67
C MET A 1 -25.67 13.72 19.86
N ALA A 2 -25.05 14.00 18.72
CA ALA A 2 -24.29 12.99 17.98
C ALA A 2 -22.89 13.01 18.60
N GLY A 3 -22.59 12.01 19.45
CA GLY A 3 -21.24 11.81 19.93
C GLY A 3 -20.36 11.53 18.72
N ASN A 4 -19.39 12.41 18.47
CA ASN A 4 -18.35 12.17 17.51
C ASN A 4 -17.52 11.01 18.08
N VAL A 5 -17.85 9.79 17.66
CA VAL A 5 -17.03 8.63 18.00
C VAL A 5 -15.76 8.84 17.20
N ASP A 6 -14.67 9.20 17.88
CA ASP A 6 -13.32 9.14 17.29
C ASP A 6 -13.07 7.68 16.90
N VAL A 7 -13.46 7.32 15.68
CA VAL A 7 -13.17 6.01 15.13
C VAL A 7 -11.68 6.00 14.85
N ASP A 8 -10.92 5.31 15.69
CA ASP A 8 -9.50 5.06 15.45
C ASP A 8 -9.35 4.35 14.09
N PRO A 9 -8.82 5.03 13.05
CA PRO A 9 -8.71 4.46 11.72
C PRO A 9 -7.70 3.30 11.68
N PHE A 10 -6.82 3.20 12.69
CA PHE A 10 -5.77 2.20 12.78
C PHE A 10 -5.97 1.24 13.96
N LYS A 11 -7.23 0.90 14.27
CA LYS A 11 -7.54 -0.12 15.28
C LYS A 11 -7.02 -1.50 14.87
N LYS A 12 -6.81 -2.37 15.86
CA LYS A 12 -6.42 -3.78 15.64
C LYS A 12 -7.37 -4.46 14.65
N GLY A 13 -6.80 -5.20 13.70
CA GLY A 13 -7.53 -5.89 12.62
C GLY A 13 -7.79 -5.04 11.39
N THR A 14 -7.53 -3.73 11.42
CA THR A 14 -7.65 -2.86 10.23
C THR A 14 -6.60 -3.26 9.20
N GLN A 15 -7.01 -3.39 7.94
CA GLN A 15 -6.07 -3.51 6.83
C GLN A 15 -5.59 -2.13 6.38
N VAL A 16 -4.30 -2.04 6.11
CA VAL A 16 -3.59 -0.81 5.75
C VAL A 16 -2.60 -1.11 4.64
N GLU A 17 -2.16 -0.05 3.97
CA GLU A 17 -1.03 -0.09 3.06
C GLU A 17 0.18 0.58 3.71
N VAL A 18 1.37 0.03 3.47
CA VAL A 18 2.61 0.46 4.12
C VAL A 18 3.70 0.64 3.08
N SER A 19 4.32 1.82 3.07
CA SER A 19 5.56 2.07 2.33
C SER A 19 6.76 1.63 3.17
N LEU A 20 7.71 0.94 2.57
CA LEU A 20 9.00 0.68 3.20
C LEU A 20 10.00 1.74 2.72
N ASP A 21 10.79 2.28 3.65
CA ASP A 21 11.79 3.34 3.37
C ASP A 21 13.17 2.75 3.01
N ASP A 22 13.21 1.48 2.60
CA ASP A 22 14.41 0.83 2.07
C ASP A 22 14.50 1.16 0.57
N ASP A 23 15.70 1.48 0.07
CA ASP A 23 15.91 1.99 -1.30
C ASP A 23 15.34 1.06 -2.38
N ASP A 24 15.40 -0.26 -2.16
CA ASP A 24 14.88 -1.28 -3.08
C ASP A 24 13.33 -1.31 -3.16
N PHE A 25 12.65 -0.67 -2.22
CA PHE A 25 11.19 -0.70 -2.07
C PHE A 25 10.56 0.69 -2.15
N ARG A 26 11.32 1.72 -2.52
CA ARG A 26 10.83 3.09 -2.66
C ARG A 26 9.72 3.17 -3.72
N GLY A 27 8.61 3.80 -3.36
CA GLY A 27 7.44 3.94 -4.24
C GLY A 27 6.51 2.73 -4.25
N SER A 28 6.76 1.73 -3.41
CA SER A 28 5.90 0.55 -3.28
C SER A 28 5.04 0.58 -2.00
N TRP A 29 3.80 0.09 -2.12
CA TRP A 29 2.86 -0.05 -1.01
C TRP A 29 2.46 -1.50 -0.80
N TYR A 30 2.75 -2.02 0.39
CA TYR A 30 2.42 -3.38 0.80
C TYR A 30 1.16 -3.43 1.65
N THR A 31 0.30 -4.42 1.40
CA THR A 31 -0.83 -4.67 2.28
C THR A 31 -0.37 -5.28 3.60
N ALA A 32 -0.90 -4.77 4.71
CA ALA A 32 -0.63 -5.28 6.04
C ALA A 32 -1.87 -5.20 6.94
N THR A 33 -1.85 -5.91 8.07
CA THR A 33 -2.92 -5.87 9.08
C THR A 33 -2.39 -5.33 10.40
N VAL A 34 -3.13 -4.40 11.01
CA VAL A 34 -2.79 -3.86 12.32
C VAL A 34 -2.93 -4.92 13.41
N VAL A 35 -1.82 -5.22 14.08
CA VAL A 35 -1.78 -6.14 15.22
C VAL A 35 -1.86 -5.38 16.54
N HIS A 36 -1.09 -4.30 16.65
CA HIS A 36 -1.16 -3.37 17.77
C HIS A 36 -1.30 -1.95 17.23
N PRO A 37 -2.32 -1.20 17.69
CA PRO A 37 -2.51 0.20 17.33
C PRO A 37 -1.31 1.06 17.71
N ILE A 38 -1.35 2.33 17.32
CA ILE A 38 -0.26 3.28 17.50
C ILE A 38 0.08 3.42 18.99
N SER A 39 1.35 3.16 19.31
CA SER A 39 1.90 3.40 20.65
C SER A 39 2.11 4.90 20.88
N LYS A 40 1.52 5.45 21.94
CA LYS A 40 1.71 6.86 22.32
C LYS A 40 3.15 7.18 22.74
N LYS A 41 3.94 6.18 23.14
CA LYS A 41 5.33 6.36 23.61
C LYS A 41 6.32 6.34 22.45
N THR A 42 6.11 5.45 21.48
CA THR A 42 7.06 5.22 20.38
C THR A 42 6.60 5.82 19.06
N HIS A 43 5.34 6.24 18.95
CA HIS A 43 4.69 6.68 17.70
C HIS A 43 4.80 5.65 16.56
N LYS A 44 4.91 4.37 16.93
CA LYS A 44 4.96 3.24 16.00
C LYS A 44 3.70 2.39 16.09
N ILE A 45 3.36 1.76 14.98
CA ILE A 45 2.27 0.80 14.84
C ILE A 45 2.86 -0.57 14.48
N HIS A 46 2.30 -1.66 15.03
CA HIS A 46 2.76 -3.02 14.72
C HIS A 46 1.84 -3.68 13.72
N LEU A 47 2.42 -4.18 12.64
CA LEU A 47 1.70 -4.69 11.48
C LEU A 47 2.21 -6.08 11.09
N ASP A 48 1.31 -6.92 10.60
CA ASP A 48 1.63 -8.18 9.93
C ASP A 48 1.47 -7.98 8.42
N PHE A 49 2.57 -8.05 7.68
CA PHE A 49 2.62 -7.85 6.23
C PHE A 49 2.13 -9.09 5.48
N HIS A 50 1.37 -8.86 4.40
CA HIS A 50 0.81 -9.90 3.53
C HIS A 50 1.78 -10.21 2.38
N ILE A 51 3.02 -10.58 2.68
CA ILE A 51 4.03 -10.90 1.66
C ILE A 51 3.99 -12.40 1.35
N LEU A 52 3.97 -12.75 0.06
CA LEU A 52 4.18 -14.11 -0.40
C LEU A 52 5.69 -14.37 -0.47
N THR A 53 6.24 -15.14 0.46
CA THR A 53 7.62 -15.61 0.31
C THR A 53 7.66 -16.73 -0.72
N SER A 54 8.34 -16.50 -1.85
CA SER A 54 8.68 -17.52 -2.83
C SER A 54 9.44 -18.67 -2.17
N GLY A 55 8.80 -19.83 -2.03
CA GLY A 55 9.48 -21.06 -1.63
C GLY A 55 8.57 -22.07 -0.95
N ASP A 56 7.71 -21.60 -0.05
CA ASP A 56 6.90 -22.47 0.79
C ASP A 56 5.45 -22.01 0.64
N ASN A 57 4.52 -22.92 0.39
CA ASN A 57 3.08 -22.65 0.26
C ASN A 57 2.42 -22.18 1.59
N SER A 58 3.23 -21.65 2.51
CA SER A 58 2.84 -20.99 3.75
C SER A 58 3.10 -19.49 3.61
N ALA A 59 2.07 -18.67 3.51
CA ALA A 59 2.18 -17.23 3.67
C ALA A 59 2.77 -16.95 5.06
N LYS A 60 4.07 -16.61 5.14
CA LYS A 60 4.68 -16.17 6.40
C LYS A 60 4.38 -14.70 6.57
N LEU A 61 3.53 -14.39 7.56
CA LEU A 61 3.28 -13.02 7.96
C LEU A 61 4.55 -12.41 8.58
N LEU A 62 5.10 -11.39 7.94
CA LEU A 62 6.25 -10.64 8.47
C LEU A 62 5.75 -9.55 9.42
N ARG A 63 6.05 -9.69 10.71
CA ARG A 63 5.69 -8.68 11.72
C ARG A 63 6.73 -7.56 11.78
N LYS A 64 6.32 -6.31 11.58
CA LYS A 64 7.19 -5.12 11.69
C LYS A 64 6.53 -4.00 12.51
N ALA A 65 7.35 -3.17 13.13
CA ALA A 65 6.93 -1.93 13.78
C ALA A 65 7.38 -0.73 12.95
N VAL A 66 6.43 0.03 12.40
CA VAL A 66 6.69 1.13 11.46
C VAL A 66 6.20 2.46 12.02
N GLY A 67 6.76 3.57 11.54
CA GLY A 67 6.26 4.91 11.86
C GLY A 67 4.94 5.17 11.14
N LEU A 68 4.04 5.94 11.76
CA LEU A 68 2.72 6.24 11.21
C LEU A 68 2.78 6.94 9.84
N ILE A 69 3.84 7.73 9.59
CA ILE A 69 4.05 8.45 8.33
C ILE A 69 4.16 7.51 7.11
N LEU A 70 4.51 6.25 7.33
CA LEU A 70 4.68 5.24 6.30
C LEU A 70 3.40 4.42 6.05
N VAL A 71 2.30 4.72 6.75
CA VAL A 71 1.09 3.90 6.75
C VAL A 71 -0.10 4.72 6.26
N ARG A 72 -0.85 4.17 5.29
CA ARG A 72 -2.13 4.72 4.82
C ARG A 72 -3.25 3.69 4.97
N LEU A 73 -4.49 4.16 5.07
CA LEU A 73 -5.64 3.28 4.87
C LEU A 73 -5.65 2.76 3.43
N ILE A 74 -6.26 1.60 3.20
CA ILE A 74 -6.49 1.12 1.84
C ILE A 74 -7.28 2.20 1.06
N PRO A 75 -6.76 2.68 -0.09
CA PRO A 75 -7.46 3.65 -0.91
C PRO A 75 -8.85 3.15 -1.31
N PRO A 76 -9.86 4.02 -1.45
CA PRO A 76 -11.12 3.61 -2.03
C PRO A 76 -10.87 3.06 -3.44
N ARG A 77 -11.64 2.04 -3.83
CA ARG A 77 -11.55 1.46 -5.17
C ARG A 77 -11.82 2.56 -6.21
N GLU A 78 -10.93 2.69 -7.19
CA GLU A 78 -11.12 3.60 -8.33
C GLU A 78 -12.42 3.25 -9.06
N ALA A 79 -13.27 4.25 -9.23
CA ALA A 79 -14.57 4.13 -9.88
C ALA A 79 -14.46 4.29 -11.39
N ARG A 80 -13.40 4.95 -11.86
CA ARG A 80 -13.10 5.09 -13.28
C ARG A 80 -12.62 3.76 -13.86
N TRP A 81 -12.96 3.54 -15.12
CA TRP A 81 -12.57 2.36 -15.89
C TRP A 81 -11.52 2.68 -16.97
N TRP A 82 -11.06 3.93 -17.01
CA TRP A 82 -10.01 4.40 -17.92
C TRP A 82 -9.06 5.36 -17.21
N PHE A 83 -7.89 5.53 -17.80
CA PHE A 83 -6.88 6.53 -17.45
C PHE A 83 -6.45 7.30 -18.70
N ASN A 84 -5.98 8.53 -18.51
CA ASN A 84 -5.37 9.32 -19.58
C ASN A 84 -3.85 9.17 -19.58
N VAL A 85 -3.22 9.41 -20.74
CA VAL A 85 -1.76 9.56 -20.81
C VAL A 85 -1.33 10.72 -19.92
N SER A 86 -0.21 10.54 -19.22
CA SER A 86 0.33 11.44 -18.20
C SER A 86 -0.45 11.51 -16.88
N GLU A 87 -1.42 10.63 -16.64
CA GLU A 87 -2.00 10.47 -15.29
C GLU A 87 -1.08 9.63 -14.39
N ASP A 88 -0.97 10.07 -13.14
CA ASP A 88 -0.36 9.31 -12.06
C ASP A 88 -1.30 8.16 -11.65
N VAL A 89 -0.75 6.95 -11.53
CA VAL A 89 -1.47 5.72 -11.21
C VAL A 89 -0.66 4.86 -10.25
N ASP A 90 -1.37 4.08 -9.44
CA ASP A 90 -0.77 2.95 -8.72
C ASP A 90 -1.02 1.68 -9.56
N ALA A 91 0.04 0.96 -9.95
CA ALA A 91 -0.05 -0.31 -10.66
C ALA A 91 0.34 -1.48 -9.77
N PHE A 92 -0.46 -2.54 -9.75
CA PHE A 92 -0.18 -3.72 -8.93
C PHE A 92 0.80 -4.66 -9.64
N HIS A 93 1.99 -4.85 -9.05
CA HIS A 93 3.06 -5.71 -9.58
C HIS A 93 3.89 -6.30 -8.43
N ASN A 94 4.28 -7.59 -8.54
CA ASN A 94 5.06 -8.30 -7.51
C ASN A 94 4.50 -8.16 -6.07
N ASP A 95 3.19 -8.38 -5.92
CA ASP A 95 2.47 -8.35 -4.64
C ASP A 95 2.44 -6.99 -3.90
N CYS A 96 2.75 -5.89 -4.60
CA CYS A 96 2.58 -4.53 -4.10
C CYS A 96 2.09 -3.55 -5.17
N TRP A 97 1.61 -2.38 -4.71
CA TRP A 97 1.27 -1.27 -5.59
C TRP A 97 2.48 -0.39 -5.82
N TRP A 98 2.74 -0.04 -7.07
CA TRP A 98 3.84 0.82 -7.49
C TRP A 98 3.31 2.11 -8.09
N GLU A 99 3.81 3.24 -7.61
CA GLU A 99 3.52 4.55 -8.19
C GLU A 99 4.18 4.67 -9.58
N GLY A 100 3.38 5.07 -10.57
CA GLY A 100 3.84 5.25 -11.95
C GLY A 100 2.99 6.23 -12.75
N ILE A 101 3.39 6.48 -13.99
CA ILE A 101 2.71 7.39 -14.91
C ILE A 101 2.30 6.64 -16.17
N VAL A 102 1.06 6.83 -16.62
CA VAL A 102 0.60 6.29 -17.90
C VAL A 102 1.36 6.96 -19.05
N ILE A 103 2.15 6.19 -19.80
CA ILE A 103 2.90 6.70 -20.96
C ILE A 103 2.19 6.44 -22.29
N THR A 104 1.34 5.42 -22.35
CA THR A 104 0.58 5.09 -23.57
C THR A 104 -0.71 4.36 -23.21
N ALA A 105 -1.82 4.77 -23.83
CA ALA A 105 -3.07 4.02 -23.82
C ALA A 105 -3.07 3.00 -24.98
N LEU A 106 -3.37 1.75 -24.68
CA LEU A 106 -3.43 0.64 -25.63
C LEU A 106 -4.89 0.21 -25.84
N ASP A 107 -5.13 -0.62 -26.86
CA ASP A 107 -6.45 -1.19 -27.09
C ASP A 107 -6.87 -2.12 -25.94
N GLY A 108 -8.19 -2.23 -25.74
CA GLY A 108 -8.76 -3.17 -24.77
C GLY A 108 -8.67 -2.73 -23.31
N GLY A 109 -8.41 -1.45 -23.03
CA GLY A 109 -8.28 -0.93 -21.65
C GLY A 109 -6.93 -1.26 -21.02
N CYS A 110 -5.94 -1.60 -21.83
CA CYS A 110 -4.56 -1.81 -21.40
C CYS A 110 -3.78 -0.49 -21.44
N TYR A 111 -2.79 -0.36 -20.56
CA TYR A 111 -1.95 0.83 -20.45
C TYR A 111 -0.49 0.41 -20.31
N SER A 112 0.41 1.20 -20.87
CA SER A 112 1.83 1.15 -20.53
C SER A 112 2.09 2.20 -19.46
N VAL A 113 2.70 1.78 -18.36
CA VAL A 113 3.00 2.61 -17.19
C VAL A 113 4.51 2.64 -17.00
N PHE A 114 5.05 3.83 -16.74
CA PHE A 114 6.45 4.03 -16.41
C PHE A 114 6.61 4.24 -14.90
N PHE A 115 7.50 3.47 -14.27
CA PHE A 115 7.80 3.51 -12.85
C PHE A 115 9.04 4.37 -12.61
N GLN A 116 8.85 5.53 -11.99
CA GLN A 116 9.96 6.45 -11.75
C GLN A 116 11.03 5.88 -10.80
N SER A 117 10.63 5.05 -9.83
CA SER A 117 11.52 4.49 -8.82
C SER A 117 12.51 3.47 -9.39
N SER A 118 12.06 2.57 -10.28
CA SER A 118 12.93 1.58 -10.94
C SER A 118 13.48 2.04 -12.29
N ARG A 119 12.97 3.15 -12.83
CA ARG A 119 13.23 3.62 -14.21
C ARG A 119 12.82 2.59 -15.27
N GLU A 120 11.79 1.81 -14.98
CA GLU A 120 11.23 0.77 -15.85
C GLU A 120 9.91 1.20 -16.49
#